data_AF-A0A971FB32-F1
#
_entry.id   AF-A0A971FB32-F1
#
_cell.length_a   1.000
_cell.length_b   1.000
_cell.length_c   1.000
_cell.angle_alpha   90.00
_cell.angle_beta   90.00
_cell.angle_gamma   90.00
#
_symmetry.space_group_name_H-M   'P 1'
#
loop_
_entity.id
_entity.type
_entity.pdbx_description
1 polymer ?
#
loop_
_entity_poly.entity_id
_entity_poly.type
_entity_poly.pdbx_seq_one_letter_code
_entity_poly.pdbx_strand_id
1 'polypeptide(L)'
;MDLSRLKWPIIILVVVGVGWLGSSAGVNYMVKKFTTATPGQDAAQDKVDEAGLSRVGGYLLMTFRYAPAATVYQLALDRYGTNGVNYWNNQYSLARCLEHMNRFQDSYNILQMLIANHAHNIDERVPVDDNLALRAAKLKEVNELP
;
A
#
# COMPACT_ATOMS: atom_id res chain seq x y z
N MET A 1 -18.17 29.93 -25.00
CA MET A 1 -19.07 28.96 -24.36
C MET A 1 -18.79 28.97 -22.87
N ASP A 2 -19.81 29.20 -22.06
CA ASP A 2 -19.68 29.30 -20.61
C ASP A 2 -19.44 27.90 -20.02
N LEU A 3 -18.19 27.62 -19.59
CA LEU A 3 -17.79 26.32 -19.05
C LEU A 3 -18.48 25.99 -17.70
N SER A 4 -19.22 26.93 -17.11
CA SER A 4 -19.93 26.77 -15.83
C SER A 4 -20.93 25.60 -15.83
N ARG A 5 -21.62 25.34 -16.95
CA ARG A 5 -22.60 24.25 -17.06
C ARG A 5 -21.99 22.86 -17.25
N LEU A 6 -20.76 22.76 -17.74
CA LEU A 6 -20.05 21.48 -17.94
C LEU A 6 -19.20 21.08 -16.72
N LYS A 7 -18.72 22.07 -15.96
CA LYS A 7 -17.90 21.84 -14.74
C LYS A 7 -18.63 21.00 -13.70
N TRP A 8 -19.89 21.32 -13.40
CA TRP A 8 -20.66 20.62 -12.36
C TRP A 8 -20.89 19.13 -12.67
N PRO A 9 -21.37 18.73 -13.87
CA PRO A 9 -21.46 17.31 -14.25
C PRO A 9 -20.12 16.56 -14.16
N ILE A 10 -19.02 17.18 -14.58
CA ILE A 10 -17.69 16.57 -14.48
C ILE A 10 -17.28 16.38 -13.02
N ILE A 11 -17.47 17.39 -12.18
CA ILE A 11 -17.16 17.30 -10.74
C ILE A 11 -17.99 16.19 -10.09
N ILE A 12 -19.29 16.11 -10.40
CA ILE A 12 -20.17 15.06 -9.88
C ILE A 12 -19.70 13.67 -10.33
N LEU A 13 -19.34 13.50 -11.60
CA LEU A 13 -18.78 12.24 -12.11
C LEU A 13 -17.47 11.87 -11.41
N VAL A 14 -16.60 12.83 -11.13
CA VAL A 14 -15.36 12.61 -10.38
C VAL A 14 -15.67 12.19 -8.95
N VAL A 15 -16.59 12.86 -8.25
CA VAL A 15 -16.95 12.53 -6.86
C VAL A 15 -17.63 11.16 -6.79
N VAL A 16 -18.57 10.87 -7.69
CA VAL A 16 -19.22 9.55 -7.78
C VAL A 16 -18.21 8.46 -8.14
N GLY A 17 -17.28 8.74 -9.06
CA GLY A 17 -16.20 7.82 -9.42
C GLY A 17 -15.26 7.53 -8.25
N VAL A 18 -14.86 8.55 -7.49
CA VAL A 18 -14.04 8.40 -6.28
C VAL A 18 -14.82 7.65 -5.19
N GLY A 19 -16.10 7.95 -5.01
CA GLY A 19 -16.99 7.23 -4.09
C GLY A 19 -17.14 5.76 -4.48
N TRP A 20 -17.28 5.47 -5.77
CA TRP A 20 -17.36 4.11 -6.30
C TRP A 20 -16.05 3.33 -6.15
N LEU A 21 -14.89 3.97 -6.32
CA LEU A 21 -13.59 3.39 -6.00
C LEU A 21 -13.44 3.06 -4.51
N GLY A 22 -14.21 3.71 -3.65
CA GLY A 22 -14.37 3.36 -2.24
C GLY A 22 -15.21 2.10 -1.99
N SER A 23 -15.96 1.59 -2.98
CA SER A 23 -16.75 0.35 -2.85
C SER A 23 -15.88 -0.91 -3.05
N SER A 24 -16.35 -2.05 -2.55
CA SER A 24 -15.68 -3.35 -2.79
C SER A 24 -15.56 -3.70 -4.28
N ALA A 25 -16.56 -3.31 -5.09
CA ALA A 25 -16.55 -3.51 -6.54
C ALA A 25 -15.48 -2.66 -7.24
N GLY A 26 -15.34 -1.40 -6.85
CA GLY A 26 -14.34 -0.49 -7.42
C GLY A 26 -12.90 -0.90 -7.10
N VAL A 27 -12.66 -1.31 -5.85
CA VAL A 27 -11.35 -1.85 -5.43
C VAL A 27 -11.01 -3.12 -6.21
N ASN A 28 -11.94 -4.06 -6.30
CA ASN A 28 -11.71 -5.31 -7.03
C ASN A 28 -11.43 -5.07 -8.52
N TYR A 29 -12.15 -4.12 -9.14
CA TYR A 29 -11.89 -3.71 -10.53
C TYR A 29 -10.46 -3.17 -10.71
N MET A 30 -10.02 -2.29 -9.81
CA MET A 30 -8.66 -1.71 -9.88
C MET A 30 -7.58 -2.76 -9.67
N VAL A 31 -7.74 -3.64 -8.67
CA VAL A 31 -6.82 -4.75 -8.43
C VAL A 31 -6.75 -5.66 -9.65
N LYS A 32 -7.90 -6.04 -10.23
CA LYS A 32 -7.96 -6.85 -11.46
C LYS A 32 -7.25 -6.17 -12.62
N LYS A 33 -7.47 -4.87 -12.82
CA LYS A 33 -6.81 -4.08 -13.88
C LYS A 33 -5.29 -4.17 -13.76
N PHE A 34 -4.74 -3.97 -12.55
CA PHE A 34 -3.30 -4.01 -12.29
C PHE A 34 -2.73 -5.42 -12.08
N THR A 35 -3.54 -6.46 -12.25
CA THR A 35 -3.07 -7.87 -12.21
C THR A 35 -3.33 -8.61 -13.51
N THR A 36 -3.84 -7.91 -14.53
CA THR A 36 -4.19 -8.51 -15.83
C THR A 36 -2.95 -8.90 -16.62
N ALA A 37 -1.86 -8.11 -16.54
CA ALA A 37 -0.60 -8.48 -17.15
C ALA A 37 0.07 -9.63 -16.37
N THR A 38 0.83 -10.47 -17.07
CA THR A 38 1.64 -11.51 -16.43
C THR A 38 2.96 -10.89 -15.96
N PRO A 39 3.34 -11.02 -14.68
CA PRO A 39 4.60 -10.46 -14.19
C PRO A 39 5.81 -10.98 -14.97
N GLY A 40 6.76 -10.11 -15.27
CA GLY A 40 8.02 -10.44 -15.93
C GLY A 40 7.98 -10.48 -17.46
N GLN A 41 6.81 -10.22 -18.08
CA GLN A 41 6.71 -10.15 -19.55
C GLN A 41 7.09 -8.77 -20.10
N ASP A 42 6.69 -7.70 -19.41
CA ASP A 42 7.01 -6.33 -19.78
C ASP A 42 7.38 -5.54 -18.52
N ALA A 43 8.68 -5.24 -18.37
CA ALA A 43 9.20 -4.51 -17.23
C ALA A 43 8.64 -3.09 -17.10
N ALA A 44 8.19 -2.46 -18.20
CA ALA A 44 7.54 -1.15 -18.13
C ALA A 44 6.12 -1.28 -17.59
N GLN A 45 5.37 -2.27 -18.08
CA GLN A 45 4.02 -2.55 -17.60
C GLN A 45 4.02 -3.01 -16.13
N ASP A 46 4.95 -3.87 -15.73
CA ASP A 46 5.10 -4.35 -14.36
C ASP A 46 5.30 -3.19 -13.37
N LYS A 47 6.13 -2.20 -13.74
CA LYS A 47 6.31 -0.97 -12.93
C LYS A 47 5.01 -0.18 -12.77
N VAL A 48 4.22 -0.08 -13.84
CA VAL A 48 2.94 0.64 -13.82
C VAL A 48 1.92 -0.11 -12.96
N ASP A 49 1.85 -1.43 -13.11
CA ASP A 49 0.92 -2.28 -12.39
C ASP A 49 1.26 -2.37 -10.90
N GLU A 50 2.54 -2.53 -10.56
CA GLU A 50 3.01 -2.46 -9.18
C GLU A 50 2.67 -1.10 -8.55
N ALA A 51 3.00 0.01 -9.21
CA ALA A 51 2.66 1.34 -8.73
C ALA A 51 1.14 1.54 -8.60
N GLY A 52 0.36 0.94 -9.49
CA GLY A 52 -1.10 0.90 -9.43
C GLY A 52 -1.60 0.21 -8.17
N LEU A 53 -1.11 -1.00 -7.87
CA LEU A 53 -1.44 -1.74 -6.65
C LEU A 53 -1.02 -0.97 -5.39
N SER A 54 0.19 -0.41 -5.36
CA SER A 54 0.66 0.42 -4.23
C SER A 54 -0.25 1.63 -3.99
N ARG A 55 -0.73 2.30 -5.04
CA ARG A 55 -1.68 3.42 -4.93
C ARG A 55 -3.05 2.97 -4.41
N VAL A 56 -3.55 1.82 -4.88
CA VAL A 56 -4.81 1.25 -4.37
C VAL A 56 -4.68 0.90 -2.89
N GLY A 57 -3.58 0.23 -2.49
CA GLY A 57 -3.27 -0.04 -1.10
C GLY A 57 -3.16 1.24 -0.27
N GLY A 58 -2.52 2.28 -0.81
CA GLY A 58 -2.38 3.59 -0.16
C GLY A 58 -3.72 4.27 0.08
N TYR A 59 -4.59 4.28 -0.93
CA TYR A 59 -5.95 4.81 -0.80
C TYR A 59 -6.76 4.05 0.26
N LEU A 60 -6.68 2.72 0.28
CA LEU A 60 -7.36 1.89 1.27
C LEU A 60 -6.83 2.15 2.69
N LEU A 61 -5.53 2.30 2.84
CA LEU A 61 -4.89 2.65 4.11
C LEU A 61 -5.35 4.04 4.61
N MET A 62 -5.40 5.04 3.72
CA MET A 62 -5.87 6.40 4.05
C MET A 62 -7.36 6.44 4.43
N THR A 63 -8.15 5.49 3.92
CA THR A 63 -9.59 5.36 4.22
C THR A 63 -9.87 4.37 5.36
N PHE A 64 -8.85 4.01 6.16
CA PHE A 64 -8.95 3.12 7.33
C PHE A 64 -9.39 1.68 6.99
N ARG A 65 -9.28 1.27 5.72
CA ARG A 65 -9.66 -0.08 5.25
C ARG A 65 -8.45 -1.01 5.30
N TYR A 66 -7.97 -1.27 6.51
CA TYR A 66 -6.68 -1.94 6.75
C TYR A 66 -6.59 -3.37 6.21
N ALA A 67 -7.63 -4.19 6.38
CA ALA A 67 -7.64 -5.56 5.87
C ALA A 67 -7.58 -5.62 4.33
N PRO A 68 -8.45 -4.90 3.59
CA PRO A 68 -8.30 -4.77 2.13
C PRO A 68 -6.94 -4.21 1.70
N ALA A 69 -6.44 -3.19 2.41
CA ALA A 69 -5.13 -2.60 2.11
C ALA A 69 -4.01 -3.64 2.25
N ALA A 70 -4.02 -4.41 3.35
CA ALA A 70 -3.04 -5.47 3.60
C ALA A 70 -3.06 -6.53 2.48
N THR A 71 -4.24 -6.96 2.04
CA THR A 71 -4.37 -7.90 0.91
C THR A 71 -3.74 -7.35 -0.37
N VAL A 72 -3.96 -6.06 -0.68
CA VAL A 72 -3.41 -5.44 -1.90
C VAL A 72 -1.90 -5.28 -1.81
N TYR A 73 -1.36 -4.87 -0.66
CA TYR A 73 0.09 -4.79 -0.46
C TYR A 73 0.74 -6.17 -0.54
N GLN A 74 0.16 -7.19 0.12
CA GLN A 74 0.65 -8.56 0.04
C GLN A 74 0.65 -9.07 -1.40
N LEU A 75 -0.43 -8.84 -2.15
CA LEU A 75 -0.52 -9.21 -3.56
C LEU A 75 0.57 -8.54 -4.42
N ALA A 76 0.89 -7.27 -4.17
CA ALA A 76 1.98 -6.60 -4.88
C ALA A 76 3.35 -7.21 -4.52
N LEU A 77 3.58 -7.50 -3.24
CA LEU A 77 4.80 -8.13 -2.75
C LEU A 77 4.97 -9.56 -3.31
N ASP A 78 3.91 -10.34 -3.36
CA ASP A 78 3.91 -11.72 -3.88
C ASP A 78 4.19 -11.75 -5.38
N ARG A 79 3.69 -10.76 -6.13
CA ARG A 79 3.85 -10.71 -7.59
C ARG A 79 5.22 -10.23 -8.04
N TYR A 80 5.76 -9.21 -7.40
CA TYR A 80 6.99 -8.53 -7.87
C TYR A 80 8.20 -8.83 -6.99
N GLY A 81 8.00 -9.33 -5.77
CA GLY A 81 9.07 -9.67 -4.83
C GLY A 81 10.00 -8.49 -4.55
N THR A 82 11.23 -8.80 -4.13
CA THR A 82 12.28 -7.81 -3.86
C THR A 82 12.72 -7.01 -5.09
N ASN A 83 12.34 -7.46 -6.30
CA ASN A 83 12.63 -6.75 -7.55
C ASN A 83 11.62 -5.62 -7.83
N GLY A 84 10.51 -5.57 -7.09
CA GLY A 84 9.52 -4.51 -7.17
C GLY A 84 10.08 -3.16 -6.75
N VAL A 85 9.83 -2.12 -7.55
CA VAL A 85 10.27 -0.74 -7.29
C VAL A 85 9.66 -0.19 -6.01
N ASN A 86 8.49 -0.69 -5.60
CA ASN A 86 7.79 -0.27 -4.40
C ASN A 86 7.89 -1.30 -3.27
N TYR A 87 8.76 -2.32 -3.37
CA TYR A 87 8.86 -3.40 -2.40
C TYR A 87 8.98 -2.90 -0.95
N TRP A 88 9.97 -2.04 -0.68
CA TRP A 88 10.26 -1.55 0.67
C TRP A 88 9.13 -0.68 1.24
N ASN A 89 8.61 0.25 0.44
CA ASN A 89 7.45 1.05 0.83
C ASN A 89 6.17 0.20 1.03
N ASN A 90 5.96 -0.84 0.23
CA ASN A 90 4.84 -1.76 0.37
C ASN A 90 4.95 -2.59 1.65
N GLN A 91 6.16 -3.07 1.99
CA GLN A 91 6.44 -3.74 3.27
C GLN A 91 6.10 -2.82 4.45
N TYR A 92 6.61 -1.59 4.45
CA TYR A 92 6.32 -0.63 5.51
C TYR A 92 4.82 -0.31 5.62
N SER A 93 4.15 -0.13 4.49
CA SER A 93 2.71 0.12 4.47
C SER A 93 1.90 -1.09 4.95
N LEU A 94 2.33 -2.30 4.64
CA LEU A 94 1.76 -3.54 5.17
C LEU A 94 1.94 -3.64 6.69
N ALA A 95 3.11 -3.31 7.24
CA ALA A 95 3.35 -3.27 8.68
C ALA A 95 2.34 -2.35 9.41
N ARG A 96 2.08 -1.16 8.83
CA ARG A 96 1.07 -0.23 9.36
C ARG A 96 -0.34 -0.84 9.33
N CYS A 97 -0.72 -1.51 8.24
CA CYS A 97 -2.01 -2.20 8.19
C CYS A 97 -2.12 -3.29 9.26
N LEU A 98 -1.06 -4.11 9.42
CA LEU A 98 -1.02 -5.20 10.40
C LEU A 98 -1.15 -4.69 11.84
N GLU A 99 -0.48 -3.58 12.16
CA GLU A 99 -0.61 -2.91 13.46
C GLU A 99 -2.06 -2.52 13.75
N HIS A 100 -2.75 -1.89 12.79
CA HIS A 100 -4.16 -1.52 12.96
C HIS A 100 -5.13 -2.71 13.00
N MET A 101 -4.69 -3.89 12.58
CA MET A 101 -5.47 -5.14 12.66
C MET A 101 -5.11 -5.97 13.90
N ASN A 102 -4.36 -5.42 14.85
CA ASN A 102 -3.84 -6.12 16.03
C ASN A 102 -2.93 -7.33 15.72
N ARG A 103 -2.38 -7.40 14.50
CA ARG A 103 -1.36 -8.40 14.12
C ARG A 103 0.03 -7.86 14.46
N PHE A 104 0.24 -7.60 15.76
CA PHE A 104 1.41 -6.89 16.25
C PHE A 104 2.72 -7.64 16.00
N GLN A 105 2.73 -8.96 16.15
CA GLN A 105 3.93 -9.76 15.86
C GLN A 105 4.35 -9.65 14.40
N ASP A 106 3.41 -9.74 13.47
CA ASP A 106 3.71 -9.66 12.04
C ASP A 106 4.20 -8.25 11.67
N SER A 107 3.58 -7.20 12.24
CA SER A 107 4.06 -5.83 12.07
C SER A 107 5.48 -5.66 12.61
N TYR A 108 5.75 -6.13 13.83
CA TYR A 108 7.08 -6.09 14.43
C TYR A 108 8.13 -6.80 13.57
N ASN A 109 7.81 -7.99 13.06
CA ASN A 109 8.72 -8.76 12.21
C ASN A 109 9.08 -7.99 10.93
N ILE A 110 8.11 -7.31 10.31
CA ILE A 110 8.38 -6.48 9.13
C ILE A 110 9.25 -5.28 9.52
N LEU A 111 8.96 -4.60 10.64
CA LEU A 111 9.78 -3.47 11.09
C LEU A 111 11.24 -3.90 11.35
N GLN A 112 11.46 -5.04 12.01
CA GLN A 112 12.80 -5.60 12.22
C GLN A 112 13.50 -5.93 10.89
N MET A 113 12.77 -6.49 9.93
CA MET A 113 13.30 -6.76 8.60
C MET A 113 13.69 -5.45 7.87
N LEU A 114 12.88 -4.39 7.97
CA LEU A 114 13.20 -3.10 7.37
C LEU A 114 14.46 -2.47 7.98
N ILE A 115 14.60 -2.53 9.31
CA ILE A 115 15.79 -2.05 10.04
C ILE A 115 17.03 -2.86 9.61
N ALA A 116 16.93 -4.20 9.60
CA ALA A 116 18.05 -5.07 9.26
C ALA A 116 18.58 -4.86 7.83
N ASN A 117 17.72 -4.38 6.92
CA ASN A 117 18.09 -4.09 5.54
C ASN A 117 18.41 -2.60 5.29
N HIS A 118 18.41 -1.76 6.32
CA HIS A 118 18.56 -0.30 6.19
C HIS A 118 17.63 0.27 5.11
N ALA A 119 16.37 -0.13 5.12
CA ALA A 119 15.43 0.06 4.01
C ALA A 119 15.26 1.53 3.60
N HIS A 120 15.44 2.49 4.51
CA HIS A 120 15.43 3.93 4.21
C HIS A 120 16.48 4.34 3.17
N ASN A 121 17.67 3.72 3.20
CA ASN A 121 18.74 4.02 2.25
C ASN A 121 18.41 3.54 0.82
N ILE A 122 17.47 2.60 0.70
CA ILE A 122 17.01 2.06 -0.58
C ILE A 122 15.74 2.80 -1.04
N ASP A 123 14.85 3.13 -0.10
CA ASP A 123 13.59 3.81 -0.34
C ASP A 123 13.30 4.84 0.77
N GLU A 124 13.52 6.12 0.45
CA GLU A 124 13.37 7.26 1.38
C GLU A 124 11.94 7.40 1.94
N ARG A 125 10.94 6.75 1.34
CA ARG A 125 9.56 6.73 1.83
C ARG A 125 9.40 5.90 3.11
N VAL A 126 10.31 4.94 3.32
CA VAL A 126 10.40 4.19 4.57
C VAL A 126 11.06 5.10 5.62
N PRO A 127 10.55 5.19 6.87
CA PRO A 127 11.21 5.96 7.91
C PRO A 127 12.65 5.47 8.19
N VAL A 128 13.50 6.39 8.67
CA VAL A 128 14.84 6.08 9.16
C VAL A 128 14.84 5.02 10.27
N ASP A 129 15.93 4.28 10.40
CA ASP A 129 16.05 3.12 11.29
C ASP A 129 15.74 3.46 12.74
N ASP A 130 16.16 4.63 13.24
CA ASP A 130 15.86 5.09 14.61
C ASP A 130 14.35 5.18 14.87
N ASN A 131 13.59 5.67 13.89
CA ASN A 131 12.13 5.79 13.99
C ASN A 131 11.46 4.41 13.92
N LEU A 132 11.98 3.51 13.07
CA LEU A 132 11.49 2.14 12.99
C LEU A 132 11.77 1.38 14.28
N ALA A 133 12.97 1.54 14.85
CA ALA A 133 13.39 0.92 16.09
C ALA A 133 12.54 1.39 17.27
N LEU A 134 12.28 2.70 17.37
CA LEU A 134 11.37 3.25 18.38
C LEU A 134 9.96 2.65 18.26
N ARG A 135 9.43 2.55 17.04
CA ARG A 135 8.10 1.96 16.80
C ARG A 135 8.06 0.48 17.13
N ALA A 136 9.10 -0.27 16.76
CA ALA A 136 9.22 -1.69 17.04
C ALA A 136 9.36 -1.98 18.54
N ALA A 137 10.18 -1.20 19.25
CA ALA A 137 10.33 -1.28 20.70
C ALA A 137 8.99 -1.01 21.41
N LYS A 138 8.29 0.06 21.02
CA LYS A 138 6.96 0.37 21.55
C LYS A 138 5.96 -0.76 21.29
N LEU A 139 5.95 -1.32 20.08
CA LEU A 139 5.08 -2.46 19.76
C LEU A 139 5.38 -3.68 20.62
N LYS A 140 6.66 -3.97 20.84
CA LYS A 140 7.10 -5.09 21.68
C LYS A 140 6.73 -4.89 23.14
N GLU A 141 7.02 -3.72 23.69
CA GLU A 141 6.76 -3.39 25.10
C GLU A 141 5.26 -3.35 25.42
N VAL A 142 4.46 -2.66 24.59
CA VAL A 142 3.02 -2.46 24.86
C VAL A 142 2.22 -3.74 24.68
N ASN A 143 2.66 -4.65 23.81
CA ASN A 143 1.92 -5.88 23.48
C ASN A 143 2.62 -7.15 23.98
N GLU A 144 3.65 -7.02 24.82
CA GLU A 144 4.41 -8.13 25.41
C GLU A 144 4.90 -9.17 24.38
N LEU A 145 5.39 -8.68 23.22
CA LEU A 145 5.85 -9.56 22.15
C LEU A 145 7.13 -10.30 22.55
N PRO A 146 7.30 -11.58 22.14
CA PRO A 146 8.51 -12.36 22.39
C PRO A 146 9.79 -11.70 21.86
#